data_AF-A0A966VG66-F1
#
_entry.id   AF-A0A966VG66-F1
#
_cell.length_a   1.000
_cell.length_b   1.000
_cell.length_c   1.000
_cell.angle_alpha   90.00
_cell.angle_beta   90.00
_cell.angle_gamma   90.00
#
_symmetry.space_group_name_H-M   'P 1'
#
loop_
_entity.id
_entity.type
_entity.pdbx_description
1 polymer ?
#
loop_
_entity_poly.entity_id
_entity_poly.type
_entity_poly.pdbx_seq_one_letter_code
_entity_poly.pdbx_strand_id
1 'polypeptide(L)'
;MAYKKLLVDNPVCSRRFHITFDDEAGTVAKTEVRCSYCDVVVFSEENHAPVKLAREENLTKSTALSHRLAKQCDFEDPFRNTRTGKATTPIDSTEVKLT
;
A
#
# COMPACT_ATOMS: atom_id res chain seq x y z
N MET A 1 27.91 17.93 -14.77
CA MET A 1 27.05 16.73 -14.83
C MET A 1 26.22 16.61 -13.58
N ALA A 2 25.26 17.52 -13.46
CA ALA A 2 24.19 17.44 -12.46
C ALA A 2 23.04 16.65 -13.07
N TYR A 3 22.83 15.41 -12.62
CA TYR A 3 21.69 14.61 -13.05
C TYR A 3 20.48 14.95 -12.20
N LYS A 4 19.35 15.25 -12.85
CA LYS A 4 18.05 15.36 -12.16
C LYS A 4 17.33 14.03 -12.17
N LYS A 5 16.52 13.84 -11.12
CA LYS A 5 15.68 12.66 -10.93
C LYS A 5 14.23 13.09 -10.81
N LEU A 6 13.38 12.45 -11.60
CA LEU A 6 11.93 12.56 -11.58
C LEU A 6 11.32 11.23 -11.13
N LEU A 7 10.30 11.29 -10.29
CA LEU A 7 9.51 10.13 -9.88
C LEU A 7 8.14 10.25 -10.52
N VAL A 8 7.74 9.22 -11.26
CA VAL A 8 6.46 9.19 -11.98
C VAL A 8 5.71 7.92 -11.62
N ASP A 9 4.48 8.08 -11.14
CA ASP A 9 3.62 6.97 -10.77
C ASP A 9 2.66 6.65 -11.91
N ASN A 10 2.59 5.37 -12.30
CA ASN A 10 1.62 4.86 -13.25
C ASN A 10 0.45 4.23 -12.50
N PRO A 11 -0.75 4.86 -12.52
CA PRO A 11 -1.92 4.34 -11.82
C PRO A 11 -2.48 3.07 -12.46
N VAL A 12 -2.19 2.80 -13.74
CA VAL A 12 -2.76 1.67 -14.48
C VAL A 12 -2.19 0.34 -14.01
N CYS A 13 -0.86 0.26 -13.85
CA CYS A 13 -0.19 -0.96 -13.39
C CYS A 13 0.34 -0.85 -11.96
N SER A 14 0.01 0.23 -11.24
CA SER A 14 0.46 0.48 -9.86
C SER A 14 2.00 0.37 -9.73
N ARG A 15 2.73 1.07 -10.59
CA ARG A 15 4.20 1.09 -10.58
C ARG A 15 4.74 2.51 -10.54
N ARG A 16 5.92 2.67 -9.95
CA ARG A 16 6.68 3.91 -9.87
C ARG A 16 7.93 3.81 -10.74
N PHE A 17 8.14 4.82 -11.58
CA PHE A 17 9.25 4.92 -12.51
C PHE A 17 10.20 6.01 -12.03
N HIS A 18 11.48 5.67 -11.92
CA HIS A 18 12.55 6.61 -11.60
C HIS A 18 13.19 7.02 -12.90
N ILE A 19 12.90 8.24 -13.34
CA ILE A 19 13.40 8.80 -14.58
C ILE A 19 14.56 9.73 -14.22
N THR A 20 15.67 9.65 -14.96
CA THR A 20 16.80 10.57 -14.80
C THR A 20 17.12 11.25 -16.11
N PHE A 21 17.56 12.49 -16.03
CA PHE A 21 17.99 13.26 -17.20
C PHE A 21 19.12 14.19 -16.83
N ASP A 22 19.88 14.58 -17.85
CA ASP A 22 20.95 15.57 -17.73
C ASP A 22 20.40 16.92 -18.17
N ASP A 23 20.36 17.90 -17.28
CA ASP A 23 19.89 19.26 -17.60
C ASP A 23 20.81 19.98 -18.59
N GLU A 24 22.08 19.57 -18.65
CA GLU A 24 23.10 20.19 -19.50
C GLU A 24 23.09 19.57 -20.90
N ALA A 25 22.33 18.49 -21.11
CA ALA A 25 22.16 17.87 -22.42
C ALA A 25 21.24 18.70 -23.33
N GLY A 26 21.52 18.66 -24.64
CA GLY A 26 20.67 19.30 -25.63
C GLY A 26 19.23 18.79 -25.54
N THR A 27 18.26 19.69 -25.72
CA THR A 27 16.84 19.34 -25.71
C THR A 27 16.47 18.60 -27.00
N VAL A 28 15.56 17.64 -26.87
CA VAL A 28 14.97 16.96 -28.01
C VAL A 28 13.54 17.44 -28.22
N ALA A 29 13.06 17.39 -29.47
CA ALA A 29 11.74 17.91 -29.83
C ALA A 29 10.62 17.30 -28.99
N LYS A 30 10.71 15.99 -28.71
CA LYS A 30 9.77 15.29 -27.85
C LYS A 30 10.48 14.17 -27.11
N THR A 31 10.23 14.08 -25.81
CA THR A 31 10.67 12.98 -24.97
C THR A 31 9.46 12.25 -24.42
N GLU A 32 9.40 10.92 -24.63
CA GLU A 32 8.35 10.08 -24.08
C GLU A 32 8.92 8.85 -23.36
N VAL A 33 8.32 8.48 -22.24
CA VAL A 33 8.60 7.24 -21.52
C VAL A 33 7.31 6.44 -21.47
N ARG A 34 7.39 5.20 -21.94
CA ARG A 34 6.29 4.24 -21.91
C ARG A 34 6.56 3.18 -20.86
N CYS A 35 5.50 2.77 -20.18
CA CYS A 35 5.53 1.64 -19.27
C CYS A 35 5.73 0.34 -20.06
N SER A 36 6.77 -0.42 -19.75
CA SER A 36 7.10 -1.72 -20.37
C SER A 36 6.06 -2.83 -20.13
N TYR A 37 5.13 -2.65 -19.19
CA TYR A 37 4.14 -3.69 -18.83
C TYR A 37 2.75 -3.45 -19.43
N CYS A 38 2.36 -2.19 -19.63
CA CYS A 38 1.01 -1.85 -20.07
C CYS A 38 1.00 -0.86 -21.24
N ASP A 39 2.17 -0.52 -21.80
CA ASP A 39 2.40 0.38 -22.93
C ASP A 39 1.83 1.80 -22.78
N VAL A 40 1.35 2.17 -21.59
CA VAL A 40 0.87 3.51 -21.27
C VAL A 40 2.05 4.48 -21.20
N VAL A 41 1.89 5.65 -21.82
CA VAL A 41 2.82 6.76 -21.70
C VAL A 41 2.76 7.31 -20.27
N VAL A 42 3.85 7.17 -19.52
CA VAL A 42 3.95 7.63 -18.13
C VAL A 42 4.50 9.05 -18.05
N PHE A 43 5.35 9.43 -19.01
CA PHE A 43 5.94 10.77 -19.08
C PHE A 43 6.02 11.19 -20.54
N SER A 44 5.62 12.43 -20.84
CA SER A 44 5.73 13.02 -22.17
C SER A 44 5.93 14.52 -22.04
N GLU A 45 6.99 15.05 -22.63
CA GLU A 45 7.28 16.48 -22.60
C GLU A 45 7.97 16.92 -23.90
N GLU A 46 7.64 18.12 -24.36
CA GLU A 46 8.22 18.73 -25.57
C GLU A 46 9.40 19.62 -25.20
N ASN A 47 10.41 19.70 -26.07
CA ASN A 47 11.64 20.49 -25.84
C ASN A 47 12.35 20.18 -24.51
N HIS A 48 12.29 18.91 -24.07
CA HIS A 48 12.89 18.46 -22.83
C HIS A 48 14.23 17.74 -23.10
N ALA A 49 15.13 17.71 -22.12
CA ALA A 49 16.33 16.89 -22.18
C ALA A 49 15.98 15.40 -22.37
N PRO A 50 16.83 14.61 -23.04
CA PRO A 50 16.61 13.18 -23.20
C PRO A 50 16.62 12.49 -21.83
N VAL A 51 15.57 11.74 -21.57
CA VAL A 51 15.39 11.02 -20.30
C VAL A 51 15.86 9.58 -20.42
N LYS A 52 16.30 9.01 -19.30
CA LYS A 52 16.66 7.60 -19.13
C LYS A 52 15.84 7.01 -18.01
N LEU A 53 15.36 5.79 -18.21
CA LEU A 53 14.72 5.03 -17.14
C LEU A 53 15.80 4.40 -16.25
N ALA A 54 15.87 4.82 -14.99
CA ALA A 54 16.89 4.37 -14.05
C ALA A 54 16.42 3.17 -13.21
N ARG A 55 15.15 3.16 -12.77
CA ARG A 55 14.57 2.09 -11.93
C ARG A 55 13.06 2.02 -12.08
N GLU A 56 12.52 0.83 -11.86
CA GLU A 56 11.10 0.56 -11.73
C GLU A 56 10.81 -0.05 -10.35
N GLU A 57 9.72 0.38 -9.70
CA GLU A 57 9.29 -0.12 -8.40
C GLU A 57 7.78 -0.43 -8.42
N ASN A 58 7.33 -1.45 -7.70
CA ASN A 58 5.90 -1.72 -7.55
C ASN A 58 5.33 -0.85 -6.42
N LEU A 59 4.26 -0.09 -6.69
CA LEU A 59 3.57 0.71 -5.67
C LEU A 59 2.76 -0.20 -4.73
N THR A 60 2.20 -1.29 -5.26
CA THR A 60 1.51 -2.31 -4.45
C THR A 60 2.51 -3.37 -4.01
N LYS A 61 2.70 -3.50 -2.70
CA LYS A 61 3.38 -4.68 -2.12
C LYS A 61 2.49 -5.89 -2.40
N SER A 62 2.96 -6.83 -3.23
CA SER A 62 2.26 -8.08 -3.51
C SER A 62 1.91 -8.79 -2.20
N THR A 63 0.63 -8.89 -1.89
CA THR A 63 0.10 -9.50 -0.66
C THR A 63 0.00 -11.02 -0.75
N ALA A 64 0.57 -11.66 -1.78
CA ALA A 64 0.51 -13.12 -1.93
C ALA A 64 1.07 -13.87 -0.70
N LEU A 65 2.13 -13.33 -0.07
CA LEU A 65 2.65 -13.83 1.21
C LEU A 65 1.91 -13.27 2.42
N SER A 66 1.40 -12.04 2.35
CA SER A 66 0.63 -11.42 3.44
C SER A 66 -0.69 -12.14 3.72
N HIS A 67 -1.34 -12.68 2.69
CA HIS A 67 -2.61 -13.40 2.81
C HIS A 67 -2.45 -14.79 3.43
N ARG A 68 -1.25 -15.40 3.32
CA ARG A 68 -0.89 -16.65 4.01
C ARG A 68 -0.61 -16.44 5.50
N LEU A 69 0.07 -15.35 5.85
CA LEU A 69 0.35 -15.00 7.26
C LEU A 69 -0.94 -14.69 8.03
N ALA A 70 -1.88 -13.95 7.43
CA ALA A 70 -3.17 -13.67 8.07
C ALA A 70 -4.01 -14.93 8.35
N LYS A 71 -3.84 -16.01 7.57
CA LYS A 71 -4.50 -17.30 7.81
C LYS A 71 -3.80 -18.19 8.83
N GLN A 72 -2.54 -17.92 9.16
CA GLN A 72 -1.79 -18.64 10.21
C GLN A 72 -1.77 -17.89 11.54
N CYS A 73 -2.13 -16.61 11.54
CA CYS A 73 -2.36 -15.82 12.75
C CYS A 73 -3.85 -15.78 13.10
N ASP A 74 -4.48 -16.94 13.31
CA ASP A 74 -5.52 -16.99 14.34
C ASP A 74 -4.80 -16.68 15.65
N PHE A 75 -4.87 -15.41 16.08
CA PHE A 75 -4.44 -15.05 17.43
C PHE A 75 -5.32 -15.86 18.38
N GLU A 76 -4.75 -16.87 19.03
CA GLU A 76 -5.39 -17.46 20.20
C GLU A 76 -5.55 -16.34 21.23
N ASP A 77 -6.78 -15.88 21.38
CA ASP A 77 -7.18 -14.88 22.35
C ASP A 77 -6.95 -15.48 23.76
N PRO A 78 -5.96 -15.02 24.54
CA PRO A 78 -5.62 -15.63 25.83
C PRO A 78 -6.67 -15.36 26.91
N PHE A 79 -7.76 -14.64 26.60
CA PHE A 79 -8.82 -14.31 27.56
C PHE A 79 -9.98 -15.31 27.59
N ARG A 80 -9.96 -16.37 26.77
CA ARG A 80 -10.98 -17.43 26.87
C ARG A 80 -10.63 -18.41 27.99
N ASN A 81 -10.96 -17.99 29.22
CA ASN A 81 -11.11 -18.77 30.47
C ASN A 81 -10.06 -18.51 31.56
N THR A 82 -10.33 -17.54 32.43
CA THR A 82 -10.04 -17.69 33.87
C THR A 82 -11.09 -16.95 34.73
N ARG A 83 -12.12 -17.66 35.21
CA ARG A 83 -12.29 -17.92 36.64
C ARG A 83 -13.57 -18.71 36.96
N THR A 84 -13.30 -19.79 37.64
CA THR A 84 -14.17 -20.71 38.37
C THR A 84 -15.01 -20.02 39.46
N GLY A 85 -16.28 -20.45 39.54
CA GLY A 85 -16.97 -20.81 40.78
C GLY A 85 -17.52 -19.69 41.68
N LYS A 86 -18.85 -19.71 41.93
CA LYS A 86 -19.49 -20.19 43.18
C LYS A 86 -20.86 -19.51 43.40
N ALA A 87 -21.89 -20.36 43.54
CA ALA A 87 -23.17 -20.17 44.24
C ALA A 87 -24.00 -18.90 43.97
N THR A 88 -25.02 -19.03 43.12
CA THR A 88 -26.21 -18.16 43.16
C THR A 88 -27.21 -18.81 44.12
N THR A 89 -27.24 -18.37 45.38
CA THR A 89 -28.39 -18.59 46.27
C THR A 89 -29.59 -17.79 45.75
N PRO A 90 -30.82 -18.32 45.80
CA PRO A 90 -32.00 -17.51 45.51
C PRO A 90 -32.27 -16.64 46.74
N ILE A 91 -32.23 -15.33 46.58
CA ILE A 91 -32.73 -14.41 47.61
C ILE A 91 -33.99 -13.77 47.05
N ASP A 92 -35.09 -14.21 47.64
CA ASP A 92 -36.43 -13.64 47.57
C ASP A 92 -36.36 -12.12 47.79
N SER A 93 -36.99 -11.38 46.88
CA SER A 93 -37.36 -9.99 47.13
C SER A 93 -38.76 -9.81 46.60
N THR A 94 -39.68 -10.21 47.45
CA THR A 94 -41.08 -9.84 47.48
C THR A 94 -41.26 -8.33 47.29
N GLU A 95 -41.74 -7.90 46.12
CA GLU A 95 -42.37 -6.58 45.95
C GLU A 95 -43.71 -6.59 46.69
N VAL A 96 -43.76 -5.90 47.83
CA VAL A 96 -44.98 -5.63 48.58
C VAL A 96 -45.81 -4.61 47.80
N LYS A 97 -46.99 -5.05 47.36
CA LYS A 97 -48.00 -4.27 46.66
C LYS A 97 -48.64 -3.25 47.62
N LEU A 98 -48.62 -1.97 47.25
CA LEU A 98 -49.35 -0.90 47.94
C LEU A 98 -50.86 -1.17 47.92
N THR A 99 -51.48 -1.18 49.11
CA THR A 99 -52.85 -0.69 49.38
C THR A 99 -52.93 -0.31 50.85
#